data_AF-Q5IXI0-F1
#
_entry.id   AF-Q5IXI0-F1
#
_cell.length_a   1.000
_cell.length_b   1.000
_cell.length_c   1.000
_cell.angle_alpha   90.00
_cell.angle_beta   90.00
_cell.angle_gamma   90.00
#
_symmetry.space_group_name_H-M   'P 1'
#
loop_
_entity.id
_entity.type
_entity.pdbx_description
1 polymer ?
#
loop_
_entity_poly.entity_id
_entity_poly.type
_entity_poly.pdbx_seq_one_letter_code
_entity_poly.pdbx_strand_id
1 'polypeptide(L)'
;MSFWGATVITNLLSAIPYIGNSLVAWIWGGFSVDNATLTRFFTFHFLLPFIISAMMLLHLLFLHETGSNNPLGLNSNTDKIQFHPYFTHKDFLGATLMTILLLQLALFAPLLLGDPENFTPANPLITPPHIKPEWYFLFAYAILRSIPNKLGGVLALTFSIAALLLLPLTHTATQRSLTFRPAAQLLFWGLVAD
;
A
#
# COMPACT_ATOMS: atom_id res chain seq x y z
N MET A 1 18.10 -8.17 1.81
CA MET A 1 17.04 -7.39 2.47
C MET A 1 15.84 -8.23 2.93
N SER A 2 15.36 -9.18 2.11
CA SER A 2 14.12 -9.95 2.38
C SER A 2 14.05 -10.61 3.77
N PHE A 3 15.09 -11.35 4.19
CA PHE A 3 15.10 -12.04 5.48
C PHE A 3 14.93 -11.06 6.65
N TRP A 4 15.74 -10.00 6.67
CA TRP A 4 15.72 -9.03 7.76
C TRP A 4 14.45 -8.17 7.73
N GLY A 5 13.93 -7.84 6.55
CA GLY A 5 12.63 -7.20 6.40
C GLY A 5 11.51 -8.04 7.02
N ALA A 6 11.46 -9.33 6.69
CA ALA A 6 10.51 -10.26 7.29
C ALA A 6 10.65 -10.32 8.82
N THR A 7 11.87 -10.44 9.33
CA THR A 7 12.15 -10.46 10.78
C THR A 7 11.65 -9.20 11.46
N VAL A 8 11.97 -8.01 10.94
CA VAL A 8 11.57 -6.74 11.56
C VAL A 8 10.05 -6.54 11.51
N ILE A 9 9.43 -6.71 10.34
CA ILE A 9 8.00 -6.43 10.12
C ILE A 9 7.12 -7.36 10.96
N THR A 10 7.39 -8.67 10.91
CA THR A 10 6.59 -9.62 11.70
C THR A 10 6.78 -9.43 13.20
N ASN A 11 7.99 -9.07 13.63
CA ASN A 11 8.26 -8.80 15.04
C ASN A 11 7.55 -7.54 15.57
N LEU A 12 6.99 -6.68 14.71
CA LEU A 12 6.13 -5.59 15.17
C LEU A 12 4.92 -6.10 15.97
N LEU A 13 4.41 -7.31 15.66
CA LEU A 13 3.30 -7.92 16.38
C LEU A 13 3.63 -8.27 17.84
N SER A 14 4.91 -8.42 18.19
CA SER A 14 5.32 -8.60 19.59
C SER A 14 5.03 -7.38 20.47
N ALA A 15 4.70 -6.23 19.88
CA ALA A 15 4.25 -5.07 20.63
C ALA A 15 2.84 -5.25 21.24
N ILE A 16 2.04 -6.20 20.75
CA ILE A 16 0.70 -6.47 21.27
C ILE A 16 0.80 -7.04 22.69
N PRO A 17 0.18 -6.41 23.70
CA PRO A 17 0.23 -6.89 25.08
C PRO A 17 -0.29 -8.32 25.22
N TYR A 18 0.33 -9.09 26.12
CA TYR A 18 -0.01 -10.47 26.50
C TYR A 18 0.19 -11.54 25.43
N ILE A 19 -0.24 -11.33 24.18
CA ILE A 19 -0.27 -12.35 23.13
C ILE A 19 0.78 -12.15 22.03
N GLY A 20 1.48 -11.00 22.00
CA GLY A 20 2.33 -10.60 20.88
C GLY A 20 3.44 -11.61 20.55
N ASN A 21 4.19 -12.09 21.55
CA ASN A 21 5.28 -13.05 21.31
C ASN A 21 4.75 -14.39 20.75
N SER A 22 3.59 -14.85 21.25
CA SER A 22 2.95 -16.07 20.75
C SER A 22 2.49 -15.92 19.30
N LEU A 23 1.97 -14.74 18.92
CA LEU A 23 1.59 -14.44 17.54
C LEU A 23 2.79 -14.45 16.59
N VAL A 24 3.91 -13.85 17.00
CA VAL A 24 5.15 -13.84 16.21
C VAL A 24 5.67 -15.26 15.98
N ALA A 25 5.79 -16.05 17.06
CA ALA A 25 6.23 -17.44 16.96
C ALA A 25 5.27 -18.30 16.12
N TRP A 26 3.97 -18.05 16.22
CA TRP A 26 2.96 -18.71 15.39
C TRP A 26 3.12 -18.37 13.90
N ILE A 27 3.33 -17.09 13.57
CA ILE A 27 3.57 -16.63 12.18
C ILE A 27 4.87 -17.19 11.63
N TRP A 28 5.93 -17.29 12.43
CA TRP A 28 7.19 -17.90 12.00
C TRP A 28 7.08 -19.43 11.90
N GLY A 29 6.24 -20.06 12.74
CA GLY A 29 6.25 -21.51 12.89
C GLY A 29 7.51 -22.01 13.57
N GLY A 30 8.09 -21.20 14.44
CA GLY A 30 9.39 -21.43 15.08
C GLY A 30 9.83 -20.21 15.88
N PHE A 31 11.09 -20.20 16.31
CA PHE A 31 11.67 -19.13 17.13
C PHE A 31 12.29 -17.98 16.32
N SER A 32 12.46 -18.17 15.02
CA SER A 32 13.01 -17.19 14.08
C SER A 32 12.38 -17.38 12.70
N VAL A 33 12.59 -16.40 11.81
CA VAL A 33 12.30 -16.59 10.38
C VAL A 33 13.18 -17.72 9.85
N ASP A 34 12.57 -18.75 9.26
CA ASP A 34 13.26 -19.92 8.71
C ASP A 34 12.42 -20.57 7.58
N ASN A 35 12.75 -21.79 7.16
CA ASN A 35 12.08 -22.52 6.08
C ASN A 35 10.56 -22.61 6.25
N ALA A 36 10.08 -22.86 7.47
CA ALA A 36 8.64 -22.89 7.77
C ALA A 36 7.95 -21.56 7.42
N THR A 37 8.62 -20.43 7.69
CA THR A 37 8.15 -19.08 7.35
C THR A 37 8.18 -18.84 5.84
N LEU A 38 9.23 -19.30 5.16
CA LEU A 38 9.36 -19.11 3.71
C LEU A 38 8.27 -19.87 2.94
N THR A 39 8.05 -21.14 3.26
CA THR A 39 7.04 -21.97 2.59
C THR A 39 5.64 -21.38 2.74
N ARG A 40 5.25 -20.96 3.95
CA ARG A 40 3.93 -20.34 4.17
C ARG A 40 3.81 -18.96 3.52
N PHE A 41 4.87 -18.15 3.52
CA PHE A 41 4.85 -16.84 2.87
C PHE A 41 4.67 -16.98 1.37
N PHE A 42 5.29 -17.98 0.75
CA PHE A 42 5.03 -18.30 -0.64
C PHE A 42 3.55 -18.70 -0.87
N THR A 43 2.99 -19.58 -0.03
CA THR A 43 1.58 -19.97 -0.13
C THR A 43 0.64 -18.78 0.03
N PHE A 44 0.87 -17.89 1.00
CA PHE A 44 0.07 -16.67 1.17
C PHE A 44 0.25 -15.69 0.01
N HIS A 45 1.49 -15.49 -0.45
CA HIS A 45 1.78 -14.64 -1.60
C HIS A 45 1.09 -15.13 -2.88
N PHE A 46 0.96 -16.44 -3.06
CA PHE A 46 0.20 -17.03 -4.16
C PHE A 46 -1.31 -16.83 -3.99
N LEU A 47 -1.84 -17.02 -2.78
CA LEU A 47 -3.28 -16.94 -2.52
C LEU A 47 -3.84 -15.50 -2.53
N LEU A 48 -3.13 -14.55 -1.92
CA LEU A 48 -3.60 -13.19 -1.71
C LEU A 48 -4.00 -12.44 -3.00
N PRO A 49 -3.29 -12.56 -4.14
CA PRO A 49 -3.72 -11.97 -5.41
C PRO A 49 -5.13 -12.40 -5.85
N PHE A 50 -5.54 -13.65 -5.60
CA PHE A 50 -6.89 -14.13 -5.91
C PHE A 50 -7.94 -13.57 -4.95
N ILE A 51 -7.58 -13.37 -3.69
CA ILE A 51 -8.45 -12.67 -2.73
C ILE A 51 -8.62 -11.20 -3.17
N ILE A 52 -7.54 -10.53 -3.58
CA ILE A 52 -7.57 -9.16 -4.09
C ILE A 52 -8.44 -9.06 -5.35
N SER A 53 -8.39 -10.02 -6.28
CA SER A 53 -9.25 -10.02 -7.46
C SER A 53 -10.74 -10.17 -7.10
N ALA A 54 -11.07 -11.02 -6.12
CA ALA A 54 -12.43 -11.13 -5.60
C ALA A 54 -12.91 -9.82 -4.93
N MET A 55 -12.05 -9.17 -4.13
CA MET A 55 -12.34 -7.86 -3.54
C MET A 55 -12.50 -6.77 -4.59
N MET A 56 -11.75 -6.82 -5.70
CA MET A 56 -11.89 -5.90 -6.83
C MET A 56 -13.25 -6.04 -7.51
N LEU A 57 -13.78 -7.26 -7.68
CA LEU A 57 -15.13 -7.46 -8.20
C LEU A 57 -16.20 -6.87 -7.26
N LEU A 58 -16.06 -7.05 -5.95
CA LEU A 58 -16.97 -6.43 -4.98
C LEU A 58 -16.87 -4.90 -5.02
N HIS A 59 -15.65 -4.37 -5.14
CA HIS A 59 -15.43 -2.94 -5.30
C HIS A 59 -16.14 -2.38 -6.54
N LEU A 60 -16.02 -3.04 -7.70
CA LEU A 60 -16.70 -2.64 -8.92
C LEU A 60 -18.22 -2.78 -8.83
N LEU A 61 -18.73 -3.80 -8.14
CA LEU A 61 -20.16 -3.97 -7.89
C LEU A 61 -20.72 -2.76 -7.14
N PHE A 62 -20.10 -2.36 -6.02
CA PHE A 62 -20.55 -1.18 -5.28
C PHE A 62 -20.37 0.12 -6.06
N LEU A 63 -19.33 0.23 -6.89
CA LEU A 63 -19.17 1.37 -7.79
C LEU A 63 -20.31 1.45 -8.82
N HIS A 64 -20.77 0.32 -9.34
CA HIS A 64 -21.82 0.27 -10.35
C HIS A 64 -23.21 0.63 -9.79
N GLU A 65 -23.47 0.43 -8.50
CA GLU A 65 -24.71 0.85 -7.85
C GLU A 65 -24.90 2.38 -7.90
N THR A 66 -23.83 3.16 -7.73
CA THR A 66 -23.91 4.63 -7.75
C THR A 66 -23.42 5.27 -9.05
N GLY A 67 -22.59 4.55 -9.81
CA GLY A 67 -21.78 5.10 -10.90
C GLY A 67 -20.59 5.92 -10.41
N SER A 68 -19.72 6.30 -11.35
CA SER A 68 -18.52 7.10 -11.09
C SER A 68 -18.86 8.54 -10.69
N ASN A 69 -18.04 9.12 -9.80
CA ASN A 69 -18.03 10.55 -9.55
C ASN A 69 -17.33 11.31 -10.71
N ASN A 70 -17.40 12.64 -10.72
CA ASN A 70 -16.73 13.51 -11.69
C ASN A 70 -15.96 14.65 -10.99
N PRO A 71 -15.06 15.36 -11.70
CA PRO A 71 -14.24 16.41 -11.09
C PRO A 71 -15.03 17.52 -10.39
N LEU A 72 -16.23 17.85 -10.86
CA LEU A 72 -17.06 18.91 -10.24
C LEU A 72 -17.68 18.44 -8.91
N GLY A 73 -17.77 17.13 -8.68
CA GLY A 73 -18.43 16.54 -7.52
C GLY A 73 -19.96 16.69 -7.51
N LEU A 74 -20.54 17.10 -8.64
CA LEU A 74 -21.98 17.25 -8.85
C LEU A 74 -22.59 15.97 -9.46
N ASN A 75 -23.92 15.86 -9.47
CA ASN A 75 -24.57 14.73 -10.14
C ASN A 75 -24.42 14.84 -11.68
N SER A 76 -23.86 13.82 -12.32
CA SER A 76 -23.63 13.76 -13.77
C SER A 76 -24.76 13.07 -14.56
N ASN A 77 -25.88 12.71 -13.93
CA ASN A 77 -26.98 11.99 -14.60
C ASN A 77 -27.57 12.72 -15.81
N THR A 78 -27.46 14.05 -15.87
CA THR A 78 -27.96 14.87 -16.98
C THR A 78 -27.11 14.79 -18.23
N ASP A 79 -25.86 14.32 -18.12
CA ASP A 79 -24.88 14.30 -19.22
C ASP A 79 -24.01 13.04 -19.15
N LYS A 80 -24.67 11.88 -19.26
CA LYS A 80 -23.97 10.59 -19.34
C LYS A 80 -23.67 10.23 -20.79
N ILE A 81 -22.47 9.72 -21.00
CA ILE A 81 -22.05 9.09 -22.25
C ILE A 81 -21.86 7.59 -22.06
N GLN A 82 -21.99 6.82 -23.14
CA GLN A 82 -21.70 5.39 -23.12
C GLN A 82 -20.22 5.12 -22.80
N PHE A 83 -19.92 4.00 -22.14
CA PHE A 83 -18.53 3.66 -21.81
C PHE A 83 -17.69 3.40 -23.07
N HIS A 84 -18.23 2.62 -24.00
CA HIS A 84 -17.67 2.44 -25.34
C HIS A 84 -18.34 3.42 -26.32
N PRO A 85 -17.59 4.10 -27.21
CA PRO A 85 -16.15 3.97 -27.45
C PRO A 85 -15.25 4.87 -26.59
N TYR A 86 -15.85 5.83 -25.87
CA TYR A 86 -15.13 6.94 -25.27
C TYR A 86 -14.10 6.52 -24.21
N PHE A 87 -14.53 5.84 -23.15
CA PHE A 87 -13.63 5.42 -22.08
C PHE A 87 -12.82 4.20 -22.49
N THR A 88 -13.31 3.31 -23.35
CA THR A 88 -12.49 2.19 -23.87
C THR A 88 -11.24 2.67 -24.60
N HIS A 89 -11.35 3.70 -25.46
CA HIS A 89 -10.16 4.24 -26.15
C HIS A 89 -9.26 5.02 -25.20
N LYS A 90 -9.83 5.77 -24.26
CA LYS A 90 -9.06 6.49 -23.24
C LYS A 90 -8.25 5.53 -22.37
N ASP A 91 -8.87 4.42 -21.95
CA ASP A 91 -8.24 3.40 -21.12
C ASP A 91 -7.17 2.63 -21.90
N PHE A 92 -7.39 2.37 -23.20
CA PHE A 92 -6.36 1.79 -24.07
C PHE A 92 -5.13 2.70 -24.18
N LEU A 93 -5.31 4.01 -24.31
CA LEU A 93 -4.20 4.97 -24.26
C LEU A 93 -3.47 4.92 -22.90
N GLY A 94 -4.21 4.88 -21.79
CA GLY A 94 -3.62 4.74 -20.45
C GLY A 94 -2.81 3.45 -20.28
N ALA A 95 -3.35 2.32 -20.75
CA ALA A 95 -2.69 1.01 -20.68
C ALA A 95 -1.42 0.95 -21.54
N THR A 96 -1.45 1.54 -22.74
CA THR A 96 -0.27 1.61 -23.62
C THR A 96 0.83 2.48 -22.99
N LEU A 97 0.49 3.64 -22.42
CA LEU A 97 1.44 4.49 -21.70
C LEU A 97 2.05 3.79 -20.48
N MET A 98 1.24 3.11 -19.66
CA MET A 98 1.75 2.33 -18.52
C MET A 98 2.72 1.25 -19.01
N THR A 99 2.33 0.49 -20.04
CA THR A 99 3.17 -0.59 -20.58
C THR A 99 4.50 -0.07 -21.09
N ILE A 100 4.51 1.08 -21.77
CA ILE A 100 5.75 1.73 -22.22
C ILE A 100 6.64 2.08 -21.03
N LEU A 101 6.10 2.70 -19.98
CA LEU A 101 6.87 3.06 -18.77
C LEU A 101 7.42 1.82 -18.05
N LEU A 102 6.61 0.76 -17.93
CA LEU A 102 7.03 -0.50 -17.34
C LEU A 102 8.15 -1.15 -18.15
N LEU A 103 8.03 -1.19 -19.47
CA LEU A 103 9.06 -1.73 -20.35
C LEU A 103 10.33 -0.87 -20.30
N GLN A 104 10.22 0.45 -20.21
CA GLN A 104 11.39 1.31 -20.04
C GLN A 104 12.14 0.99 -18.76
N LEU A 105 11.44 0.84 -17.63
CA LEU A 105 12.04 0.44 -16.37
C LEU A 105 12.66 -0.96 -16.49
N ALA A 106 11.92 -1.95 -16.97
CA ALA A 106 12.37 -3.34 -17.02
C ALA A 106 13.54 -3.58 -17.98
N LEU A 107 13.56 -2.90 -19.13
CA LEU A 107 14.57 -3.13 -20.17
C LEU A 107 15.80 -2.24 -20.01
N PHE A 108 15.64 -1.00 -19.55
CA PHE A 108 16.77 -0.05 -19.46
C PHE A 108 17.28 0.18 -18.05
N ALA A 109 16.45 -0.02 -17.01
CA ALA A 109 16.83 0.25 -15.63
C ALA A 109 16.22 -0.75 -14.61
N PRO A 110 16.36 -2.07 -14.81
CA PRO A 110 15.63 -3.08 -14.04
C PRO A 110 15.91 -3.07 -12.53
N LEU A 111 17.07 -2.53 -12.14
CA LEU A 111 17.52 -2.49 -10.75
C LEU A 111 17.27 -1.13 -10.07
N LEU A 112 16.73 -0.14 -10.80
CA LEU A 112 16.61 1.25 -10.33
C LEU A 112 15.79 1.38 -9.04
N LEU A 113 14.73 0.58 -8.91
CA LEU A 113 13.83 0.61 -7.75
C LEU A 113 14.17 -0.46 -6.69
N GLY A 114 15.20 -1.27 -6.92
CA GLY A 114 15.61 -2.36 -6.04
C GLY A 114 16.71 -1.96 -5.06
N ASP A 115 17.01 -2.85 -4.11
CA ASP A 115 18.13 -2.67 -3.18
C ASP A 115 19.24 -3.71 -3.47
N PRO A 116 20.51 -3.28 -3.68
CA PRO A 116 21.63 -4.18 -3.95
C PRO A 116 21.83 -5.27 -2.88
N GLU A 117 21.48 -5.00 -1.63
CA GLU A 117 21.57 -5.92 -0.50
C GLU A 117 20.58 -7.09 -0.60
N ASN A 118 19.74 -7.14 -1.63
CA ASN A 118 18.90 -8.30 -1.93
C ASN A 118 19.51 -9.28 -2.94
N PHE A 119 20.68 -8.97 -3.50
CA PHE A 119 21.45 -9.91 -4.31
C PHE A 119 22.39 -10.80 -3.49
N THR A 120 22.64 -10.45 -2.23
CA THR A 120 23.39 -11.29 -1.30
C THR A 120 22.44 -12.30 -0.64
N PRO A 121 22.80 -13.60 -0.59
CA PRO A 121 22.02 -14.60 0.13
C PRO A 121 21.83 -14.21 1.60
N ALA A 122 20.66 -14.56 2.16
CA ALA A 122 20.33 -14.22 3.54
C ALA A 122 21.33 -14.84 4.52
N ASN A 123 21.85 -14.02 5.43
CA ASN A 123 22.68 -14.46 6.55
C ASN A 123 21.98 -14.05 7.88
N PRO A 124 21.44 -15.00 8.65
CA PRO A 124 20.79 -14.71 9.93
C PRO A 124 21.70 -14.10 11.00
N LEU A 125 23.03 -14.20 10.83
CA LEU A 125 24.02 -13.73 11.80
C LEU A 125 24.55 -12.33 11.48
N ILE A 126 24.29 -11.80 10.28
CA ILE A 126 24.82 -10.51 9.82
C ILE A 126 23.67 -9.64 9.32
N THR A 127 23.38 -8.58 10.07
CA THR A 127 22.40 -7.56 9.66
C THR A 127 23.06 -6.54 8.72
N PRO A 128 22.47 -6.23 7.54
CA PRO A 128 22.95 -5.16 6.68
C PRO A 128 22.98 -3.82 7.41
N PRO A 129 23.96 -2.95 7.11
CA PRO A 129 24.16 -1.69 7.84
C PRO A 129 22.97 -0.72 7.72
N HIS A 130 22.27 -0.71 6.58
CA HIS A 130 21.15 0.18 6.31
C HIS A 130 19.89 -0.57 5.88
N ILE A 131 19.39 -1.44 6.77
CA ILE A 131 18.13 -2.13 6.53
C ILE A 131 16.96 -1.14 6.38
N LYS A 132 16.22 -1.27 5.27
CA LYS A 132 15.01 -0.50 4.96
C LYS A 132 14.04 -1.36 4.15
N PRO A 133 12.73 -1.06 4.19
CA PRO A 133 11.80 -1.68 3.27
C PRO A 133 11.93 -1.08 1.86
N GLU A 134 11.22 -1.67 0.91
CA GLU A 134 11.07 -1.14 -0.44
C GLU A 134 10.44 0.27 -0.43
N TRP A 135 10.71 1.02 -1.50
CA TRP A 135 10.44 2.46 -1.57
C TRP A 135 8.99 2.84 -1.25
N TYR A 136 8.02 2.02 -1.66
CA TYR A 136 6.59 2.27 -1.45
C TYR A 136 6.13 2.12 0.01
N PHE A 137 6.96 1.59 0.91
CA PHE A 137 6.71 1.55 2.35
C PHE A 137 7.49 2.59 3.16
N LEU A 138 8.34 3.40 2.51
CA LEU A 138 9.24 4.32 3.24
C LEU A 138 8.49 5.38 4.04
N PHE A 139 7.35 5.89 3.56
CA PHE A 139 6.55 6.87 4.29
C PHE A 139 6.05 6.29 5.64
N ALA A 140 5.53 5.07 5.61
CA ALA A 140 5.00 4.37 6.76
C ALA A 140 6.13 3.96 7.73
N TYR A 141 7.28 3.56 7.18
CA TYR A 141 8.50 3.27 7.94
C TYR A 141 9.07 4.51 8.63
N ALA A 142 9.00 5.68 7.99
CA ALA A 142 9.39 6.95 8.62
C ALA A 142 8.48 7.24 9.83
N ILE A 143 7.15 7.13 9.66
CA ILE A 143 6.17 7.30 10.76
C ILE A 143 6.47 6.35 11.94
N LEU A 144 6.72 5.06 11.66
CA LEU A 144 7.07 4.07 12.68
C LEU A 144 8.29 4.50 13.52
N ARG A 145 9.34 5.01 12.86
CA ARG A 145 10.61 5.40 13.53
C ARG A 145 10.54 6.75 14.23
N SER A 146 9.60 7.62 13.87
CA SER A 146 9.44 8.93 14.50
C SER A 146 8.95 8.86 15.95
N ILE A 147 8.43 7.71 16.41
CA ILE A 147 7.93 7.53 17.76
C ILE A 147 8.92 6.68 18.57
N PRO A 148 9.55 7.21 19.64
CA PRO A 148 10.53 6.50 20.46
C PRO A 148 9.86 5.54 21.47
N ASN A 149 8.84 4.80 21.02
CA ASN A 149 8.14 3.77 21.78
C ASN A 149 7.69 2.67 20.82
N LYS A 150 8.01 1.41 21.13
CA LYS A 150 7.69 0.28 20.23
C LYS A 150 6.19 0.15 19.95
N LEU A 151 5.35 0.16 20.98
CA LEU A 151 3.90 0.05 20.83
C LEU A 151 3.33 1.29 20.13
N GLY A 152 3.75 2.50 20.54
CA GLY A 152 3.32 3.75 19.92
C GLY A 152 3.66 3.82 18.43
N GLY A 153 4.87 3.42 18.06
CA GLY A 153 5.30 3.34 16.66
C GLY A 153 4.46 2.34 15.84
N VAL A 154 4.19 1.16 16.38
CA VAL A 154 3.34 0.15 15.72
C VAL A 154 1.91 0.67 15.54
N LEU A 155 1.34 1.32 16.56
CA LEU A 155 0.01 1.93 16.47
C LEU A 155 -0.03 3.05 15.43
N ALA A 156 0.97 3.92 15.38
CA ALA A 156 1.03 4.99 14.39
C ALA A 156 1.22 4.46 12.96
N LEU A 157 2.03 3.40 12.78
CA LEU A 157 2.15 2.70 11.50
C LEU A 157 0.79 2.14 11.05
N THR A 158 0.05 1.46 11.94
CA THR A 158 -1.29 0.96 11.59
C THR A 158 -2.25 2.10 11.29
N PHE A 159 -2.19 3.17 12.07
CA PHE A 159 -3.07 4.32 11.91
C PHE A 159 -2.80 5.13 10.64
N SER A 160 -1.57 5.16 10.12
CA SER A 160 -1.25 5.87 8.87
C SER A 160 -2.03 5.33 7.67
N ILE A 161 -2.40 4.04 7.70
CA ILE A 161 -3.26 3.41 6.69
C ILE A 161 -4.73 3.44 7.14
N ALA A 162 -5.02 3.08 8.40
CA ALA A 162 -6.38 3.01 8.90
C ALA A 162 -7.09 4.37 8.94
N ALA A 163 -6.35 5.48 9.03
CA ALA A 163 -6.91 6.83 8.97
C ALA A 163 -7.69 7.11 7.68
N LEU A 164 -7.42 6.39 6.58
CA LEU A 164 -8.21 6.48 5.35
C LEU A 164 -9.70 6.15 5.58
N LEU A 165 -10.00 5.25 6.53
CA LEU A 165 -11.37 4.88 6.89
C LEU A 165 -12.11 5.98 7.65
N LEU A 166 -11.38 6.93 8.24
CA LEU A 166 -11.96 8.07 8.96
C LEU A 166 -12.32 9.23 8.02
N LEU A 167 -11.76 9.27 6.81
CA LEU A 167 -11.97 10.38 5.86
C LEU A 167 -13.45 10.68 5.56
N PRO A 168 -14.35 9.69 5.36
CA PRO A 168 -15.76 9.99 5.15
C PRO A 168 -16.44 10.59 6.40
N LEU A 169 -15.99 10.21 7.60
CA LEU A 169 -16.57 10.66 8.87
C LEU A 169 -16.10 12.05 9.27
N THR A 170 -14.93 12.46 8.82
CA THR A 170 -14.34 13.78 9.11
C THR A 170 -14.58 14.80 8.01
N HIS A 171 -15.32 14.45 6.95
CA HIS A 171 -15.68 15.38 5.88
C HIS A 171 -16.67 16.44 6.38
N THR A 172 -16.20 17.68 6.54
CA THR A 172 -17.00 18.80 7.05
C THR A 172 -17.56 19.72 5.96
N ALA A 173 -17.11 19.60 4.72
CA ALA A 173 -17.52 20.50 3.65
C ALA A 173 -18.88 20.13 3.08
N THR A 174 -19.62 21.14 2.64
CA THR A 174 -20.87 20.95 1.88
C THR A 174 -20.61 20.57 0.42
N GLN A 175 -19.43 20.91 -0.10
CA GLN A 175 -18.98 20.57 -1.45
C GLN A 175 -18.13 19.29 -1.43
N ARG A 176 -18.57 18.29 -2.21
CA ARG A 176 -17.91 16.98 -2.31
C ARG A 176 -16.49 17.04 -2.87
N SER A 177 -16.28 17.79 -3.97
CA SER A 177 -14.98 17.89 -4.65
C SER A 177 -14.09 19.00 -4.08
N LEU A 178 -12.77 18.85 -4.25
CA LEU A 178 -11.79 19.89 -3.95
C LEU A 178 -11.67 20.96 -5.04
N THR A 179 -12.19 20.73 -6.25
CA THR A 179 -12.00 21.61 -7.43
C THR A 179 -12.33 23.08 -7.20
N PHE A 180 -13.31 23.38 -6.34
CA PHE A 180 -13.73 24.75 -6.02
C PHE A 180 -13.37 25.19 -4.59
N ARG A 181 -12.39 24.53 -3.96
CA ARG A 181 -11.99 24.75 -2.57
C ARG A 181 -10.49 25.07 -2.46
N PRO A 182 -10.06 26.32 -2.76
CA PRO A 182 -8.63 26.67 -2.83
C PRO A 182 -7.83 26.34 -1.57
N ALA A 183 -8.37 26.65 -0.38
CA ALA A 183 -7.70 26.33 0.88
C ALA A 183 -7.51 24.82 1.06
N ALA A 184 -8.51 24.01 0.68
CA ALA A 184 -8.42 22.56 0.78
C ALA A 184 -7.49 21.95 -0.29
N GLN A 185 -7.39 22.56 -1.48
CA GLN A 185 -6.38 22.17 -2.48
C GLN A 185 -4.96 22.42 -1.98
N LEU A 186 -4.71 23.58 -1.35
CA LEU A 186 -3.41 23.89 -0.76
C LEU A 186 -3.04 22.88 0.33
N LEU A 187 -3.98 22.55 1.22
CA LEU A 187 -3.75 21.52 2.25
C LEU A 187 -3.52 20.13 1.66
N PHE A 188 -4.26 19.76 0.61
CA PHE A 188 -4.06 18.49 -0.08
C PHE A 188 -2.65 18.39 -0.70
N TRP A 189 -2.18 19.46 -1.36
CA TRP A 189 -0.82 19.47 -1.90
C TRP A 189 0.25 19.54 -0.83
N GLY A 190 -0.03 20.18 0.31
CA GLY A 190 0.81 20.08 1.50
C GLY A 190 0.97 18.63 1.97
N LEU A 191 -0.14 17.89 2.08
CA LEU A 191 -0.13 16.47 2.45
C LEU A 191 0.63 15.58 1.45
N VAL A 192 0.57 15.88 0.15
CA VAL A 192 1.29 15.11 -0.89
C VAL A 192 2.79 15.39 -0.90
N ALA A 193 3.20 16.59 -0.46
CA ALA A 193 4.61 17.00 -0.43
C ALA A 193 5.39 16.43 0.76
N ASP A 194 4.69 16.09 1.85
CA ASP A 194 5.22 15.43 3.05
C ASP A 194 5.51 13.93 2.82
#